data_AF-A0A098B6F3-F1
#
_entry.id   AF-A0A098B6F3-F1
#
_cell.length_a   1.000
_cell.length_b   1.000
_cell.length_c   1.000
_cell.angle_alpha   90.00
_cell.angle_beta   90.00
_cell.angle_gamma   90.00
#
_symmetry.space_group_name_H-M   'P 1'
#
loop_
_entity.id
_entity.type
_entity.pdbx_description
1 polymer ?
#
loop_
_entity_poly.entity_id
_entity_poly.type
_entity_poly.pdbx_seq_one_letter_code
_entity_poly.pdbx_strand_id
1 'polypeptide(L)'
;MFYVKAQLSDEVEIAVEIHDDNVFCICPGCGREVEVDLAEILGTGDSDLYGTEVFCSECSRARLEGDRWSGVTVKVTPTLHHTKP
;
A
#
# COMPACT_ATOMS: atom_id res chain seq x y z
N MET A 1 9.92 -16.52 -6.67
CA MET A 1 8.96 -16.57 -5.56
C MET A 1 9.54 -15.81 -4.38
N PHE A 2 9.00 -14.63 -4.11
CA PHE A 2 9.29 -13.88 -2.89
C PHE A 2 8.20 -14.16 -1.86
N TYR A 3 8.51 -14.03 -0.58
CA TYR A 3 7.55 -14.19 0.50
C TYR A 3 7.93 -13.28 1.68
N VAL A 4 6.92 -12.80 2.40
CA VAL A 4 7.11 -12.11 3.68
C VAL A 4 7.17 -13.15 4.77
N LYS A 5 8.17 -13.04 5.64
CA LYS A 5 8.37 -13.92 6.78
C LYS A 5 8.37 -13.11 8.06
N ALA A 6 7.48 -13.43 9.00
CA ALA A 6 7.36 -12.73 10.27
C ALA A 6 7.26 -13.73 11.44
N GLN A 7 8.14 -13.58 12.43
CA GLN A 7 8.06 -14.33 13.68
C GLN A 7 7.12 -13.61 14.65
N LEU A 8 6.08 -14.28 15.14
CA LEU A 8 5.15 -13.71 16.13
C LEU A 8 5.52 -14.09 17.56
N SER A 9 6.09 -15.28 17.75
CA SER A 9 6.64 -15.78 19.02
C SER A 9 7.69 -16.85 18.71
N ASP A 10 8.37 -17.41 19.70
CA ASP A 10 9.36 -18.49 19.48
C ASP A 10 8.78 -19.74 18.77
N GLU A 11 7.45 -19.91 18.80
CA GLU A 11 6.75 -21.09 18.29
C GLU A 11 5.88 -20.81 17.06
N VAL A 12 5.60 -19.53 16.76
CA VAL A 12 4.65 -19.14 15.71
C VAL A 12 5.33 -18.24 14.67
N GLU A 13 5.25 -18.67 13.42
CA GLU A 13 5.78 -17.99 12.25
C GLU A 13 4.68 -17.82 11.20
N ILE A 14 4.63 -16.65 10.57
CA ILE A 14 3.80 -16.37 9.41
C ILE A 14 4.71 -16.27 8.19
N ALA A 15 4.38 -17.03 7.15
CA ALA A 15 4.96 -16.90 5.81
C ALA A 15 3.83 -16.65 4.81
N VAL A 16 3.94 -15.58 4.03
CA VAL A 16 2.96 -15.21 3.00
C VAL A 16 3.70 -15.02 1.69
N GLU A 17 3.34 -15.83 0.68
CA GLU A 17 3.85 -15.68 -0.67
C GLU A 17 3.41 -14.35 -1.27
N ILE A 18 4.30 -13.70 -2.03
CA ILE A 18 3.99 -12.46 -2.71
C ILE A 18 3.52 -12.78 -4.13
N HIS A 19 2.32 -12.31 -4.46
CA HIS A 19 1.66 -12.40 -5.75
C HIS A 19 1.31 -11.00 -6.27
N ASP A 20 0.83 -10.92 -7.51
CA ASP A 20 0.39 -9.68 -8.14
C ASP A 20 -0.89 -9.10 -7.53
N ASP A 21 -1.64 -9.88 -6.75
CA ASP A 21 -2.93 -9.50 -6.16
C ASP A 21 -2.90 -9.25 -4.63
N ASN A 22 -1.72 -9.36 -4.00
CA ASN A 22 -1.60 -9.29 -2.54
C ASN A 22 -0.54 -8.30 -2.03
N VAL A 23 -0.15 -7.35 -2.88
CA VAL A 23 0.80 -6.28 -2.54
C VAL A 23 0.06 -4.95 -2.50
N PHE A 24 0.11 -4.30 -1.34
CA PHE A 24 -0.59 -3.06 -1.10
C PHE A 24 0.33 -2.05 -0.40
N CYS A 25 0.00 -0.77 -0.60
CA CYS A 25 0.57 0.33 0.15
C CYS A 25 -0.54 1.25 0.65
N ILE A 26 -0.18 2.14 1.58
CA ILE A 26 -1.07 3.20 2.02
C ILE A 26 -0.69 4.48 1.28
N CYS A 27 -1.63 5.06 0.55
CA CYS A 27 -1.42 6.33 -0.12
C CYS A 27 -1.11 7.43 0.92
N PRO A 28 0.06 8.08 0.86
CA PRO A 28 0.45 9.07 1.87
C PRO A 28 -0.38 10.36 1.81
N GLY A 29 -1.06 10.62 0.68
CA GLY A 29 -1.93 11.81 0.53
C GLY A 29 -3.25 11.69 1.30
N CYS A 30 -3.92 10.54 1.24
CA CYS A 30 -5.27 10.36 1.77
C CYS A 30 -5.44 9.17 2.72
N GLY A 31 -4.42 8.33 2.89
CA GLY A 31 -4.44 7.18 3.80
C GLY A 31 -5.21 5.95 3.30
N ARG A 32 -5.69 5.96 2.04
CA ARG A 32 -6.38 4.79 1.47
C ARG A 32 -5.41 3.72 1.02
N GLU A 33 -5.83 2.47 1.08
CA GLU A 33 -5.09 1.34 0.53
C GLU A 33 -5.08 1.41 -1.01
N VAL A 34 -3.94 1.05 -1.59
CA VAL A 34 -3.71 1.01 -3.04
C VAL A 34 -2.96 -0.28 -3.35
N GLU A 35 -3.50 -1.05 -4.29
CA GLU A 35 -2.83 -2.22 -4.88
C GLU A 35 -1.61 -1.79 -5.70
N VAL A 36 -0.52 -2.53 -5.60
CA VAL A 36 0.78 -2.16 -6.18
C VAL A 36 1.26 -3.23 -7.15
N ASP A 37 1.50 -2.84 -8.40
CA ASP A 37 2.27 -3.65 -9.35
C ASP A 37 3.77 -3.51 -9.07
N LEU A 38 4.36 -4.53 -8.44
CA LEU A 38 5.80 -4.53 -8.13
C LEU A 38 6.69 -4.51 -9.39
N ALA A 39 6.23 -5.06 -10.51
CA ALA A 39 7.02 -5.06 -11.74
C ALA A 39 7.10 -3.65 -12.33
N GLU A 40 6.00 -2.89 -12.27
CA GLU A 40 5.97 -1.48 -12.67
C GLU A 40 6.91 -0.64 -11.81
N ILE A 41 6.83 -0.81 -10.48
CA ILE A 41 7.65 -0.05 -9.55
C ILE A 41 9.13 -0.38 -9.72
N LEU A 42 9.50 -1.65 -9.55
CA LEU A 42 10.90 -2.10 -9.51
C LEU A 42 11.60 -2.11 -10.88
N GLY A 43 10.83 -2.04 -11.98
CA GLY A 43 11.38 -2.01 -13.34
C GLY A 43 12.11 -0.72 -13.72
N THR A 44 11.90 0.36 -12.95
CA THR A 44 12.48 1.69 -13.24
C THR A 44 13.95 1.84 -12.84
N GLY A 45 14.45 0.98 -11.95
CA GLY A 45 15.84 0.96 -11.50
C GLY A 45 16.20 1.94 -10.36
N ASP A 46 15.36 2.96 -10.12
CA ASP A 46 15.57 3.98 -9.07
C ASP A 46 14.62 3.81 -7.86
N SER A 47 13.90 2.70 -7.80
CA SER A 47 12.88 2.38 -6.78
C SER A 47 13.35 1.30 -5.81
N ASP A 48 12.96 1.43 -4.54
CA ASP A 48 13.11 0.36 -3.54
C ASP A 48 11.80 0.13 -2.76
N LEU A 49 11.73 -0.95 -1.97
CA LEU A 49 10.51 -1.31 -1.22
C LEU A 49 10.26 -0.48 0.06
N TYR A 50 11.18 0.41 0.43
CA TYR A 50 11.13 1.17 1.69
C TYR A 50 10.85 2.66 1.48
N GLY A 51 11.51 3.28 0.50
CA GLY A 51 11.45 4.70 0.19
C GLY A 51 10.54 5.05 -0.99
N THR A 52 10.01 4.07 -1.72
CA THR A 52 9.06 4.35 -2.81
C THR A 52 7.66 4.60 -2.24
N GLU A 53 7.12 5.80 -2.48
CA GLU A 53 5.75 6.16 -2.15
C GLU A 53 4.84 6.02 -3.37
N VAL A 54 3.77 5.24 -3.25
CA VAL A 54 2.75 5.09 -4.28
C VAL A 54 1.49 5.87 -3.88
N PHE A 55 1.06 6.76 -4.77
CA PHE A 55 -0.13 7.61 -4.57
C PHE A 55 -1.33 7.03 -5.33
N CYS A 56 -2.52 7.12 -4.74
CA CYS A 56 -3.74 6.76 -5.44
C CYS A 56 -3.98 7.71 -6.64
N SER A 57 -4.76 7.27 -7.62
CA SER A 57 -5.05 8.03 -8.83
C SER A 57 -5.55 9.46 -8.57
N GLU A 58 -6.36 9.67 -7.53
CA GLU A 58 -6.88 10.97 -7.13
C GLU A 58 -5.78 11.91 -6.61
N CYS A 59 -4.96 11.45 -5.67
CA CYS A 59 -3.86 12.24 -5.11
C CYS A 59 -2.76 12.48 -6.16
N SER A 60 -2.47 11.49 -7.01
CA SER A 60 -1.54 11.64 -8.14
C SER A 60 -2.01 12.72 -9.10
N ARG A 61 -3.29 12.71 -9.49
CA ARG A 61 -3.86 13.75 -10.35
C ARG A 61 -3.79 15.14 -9.69
N ALA A 62 -4.22 15.26 -8.43
CA ALA A 62 -4.17 16.53 -7.71
C ALA A 62 -2.75 17.12 -7.64
N ARG A 63 -1.73 16.25 -7.45
CA ARG A 63 -0.32 16.64 -7.39
C ARG A 63 0.21 17.10 -8.74
N LEU A 64 -0.18 16.46 -9.84
CA LEU A 64 0.21 16.82 -11.20
C LEU A 64 -0.49 18.10 -11.69
N GLU A 65 -1.72 18.34 -11.25
CA GLU A 65 -2.51 19.53 -11.60
C GLU A 65 -2.12 20.77 -10.78
N GLY A 66 -1.19 20.65 -9.82
CA GLY A 66 -0.62 21.78 -9.07
C GLY A 66 -1.44 22.24 -7.88
N ASP A 67 -2.53 21.55 -7.54
CA ASP A 67 -3.27 21.82 -6.32
C ASP A 67 -2.46 21.32 -5.12
N ARG A 68 -1.98 22.28 -4.32
CA ARG A 68 -1.43 22.01 -2.99
C ARG A 68 -2.52 21.33 -2.15
N TRP A 69 -2.52 20.00 -2.15
CA TRP A 69 -3.36 19.18 -1.30
C TRP A 69 -3.31 19.70 0.14
N SER A 70 -4.38 20.37 0.57
CA SER A 70 -4.62 20.76 1.95
C SER A 70 -5.58 19.73 2.52
N GLY A 71 -5.02 18.63 3.03
CA GLY A 71 -5.79 17.48 3.46
C GLY A 71 -6.95 17.85 4.37
N VAL A 72 -8.15 17.37 4.04
CA VAL A 72 -9.28 17.37 4.96
C VAL A 72 -9.14 16.14 5.85
N THR A 73 -9.16 16.34 7.17
CA THR A 73 -9.22 15.25 8.14
C THR A 73 -10.48 14.42 7.93
N VAL A 74 -10.36 13.25 7.31
CA VAL A 74 -11.43 12.26 7.30
C VAL A 74 -11.28 11.42 8.55
N LYS A 75 -12.23 11.52 9.47
CA LYS A 75 -12.39 10.52 10.53
C LYS A 75 -12.84 9.23 9.86
N VAL A 76 -11.89 8.33 9.59
CA VAL A 76 -12.20 6.99 9.13
C VAL A 76 -12.79 6.25 10.33
N THR A 77 -14.09 5.96 10.27
CA THR A 77 -14.70 5.01 11.21
C THR A 77 -14.44 3.62 10.63
N PRO A 78 -13.75 2.71 11.33
CA PRO A 78 -13.47 1.38 10.81
C PRO A 78 -14.80 0.70 10.47
N THR A 79 -15.01 0.37 9.20
CA THR A 79 -16.04 -0.58 8.81
C THR A 79 -15.62 -1.94 9.35
N LEU A 80 -16.40 -2.46 10.30
CA LEU A 80 -16.29 -3.85 10.75
C LEU A 80 -16.53 -4.76 9.56
N HIS A 81 -15.48 -5.30 8.96
CA HIS A 81 -15.59 -6.40 8.00
C HIS A 81 -15.84 -7.71 8.77
N HIS A 82 -17.10 -7.89 9.18
CA HIS A 82 -17.76 -9.19 9.30
C HIS A 82 -18.51 -9.38 7.97
N THR A 83 -18.47 -10.47 7.21
CA THR A 83 -18.06 -11.87 7.42
C THR A 83 -17.94 -12.49 6.03
N LYS A 84 -16.93 -13.33 5.82
CA LYS A 84 -16.84 -14.26 4.70
C LYS A 84 -17.93 -15.35 4.86
N PRO A 85 -18.61 -15.82 3.80
CA PRO A 85 -19.28 -17.11 3.82
C PRO A 85 -18.27 -18.27 3.75
#